data_AF-A0A4S2D2Q5-F1
#
_entry.id   AF-A0A4S2D2Q5-F1
#
_cell.length_a   1.000
_cell.length_b   1.000
_cell.length_c   1.000
_cell.angle_alpha   90.00
_cell.angle_beta   90.00
_cell.angle_gamma   90.00
#
_symmetry.space_group_name_H-M   'P 1'
#
loop_
_entity.id
_entity.type
_entity.pdbx_description
1 polymer ?
#
loop_
_entity_poly.entity_id
_entity_poly.type
_entity_poly.pdbx_seq_one_letter_code
_entity_poly.pdbx_strand_id
1 'polypeptide(L)'
;MSPQRHDPARHSLRKLLCTSLLVIAPAADALAAGYVPSAVEAFILETVLADEARTLEQGGQTVLLAPADASAPGATAAAATVRHQFAAFYRGERTTARAIPHMAVVIAMTALRLEQPGQCRTDHRTCAEAIRRAGPTRDDTDGLRTVVARFQAAGLDMSAIESSGARPTD
;
A
#
# COMPACT_ATOMS: atom_id res chain seq x y z
N MET A 1 -30.44 -58.42 -51.46
CA MET A 1 -29.19 -58.38 -52.25
C MET A 1 -28.48 -57.05 -51.98
N SER A 2 -27.30 -57.09 -51.37
CA SER A 2 -26.35 -55.95 -51.31
C SER A 2 -25.75 -55.69 -52.71
N PRO A 3 -25.09 -54.54 -52.94
CA PRO A 3 -23.72 -54.40 -52.44
C PRO A 3 -23.45 -53.08 -51.72
N GLN A 4 -22.70 -53.22 -50.63
CA GLN A 4 -21.96 -52.16 -49.97
C GLN A 4 -20.84 -51.66 -50.90
N ARG A 5 -20.64 -50.34 -50.96
CA ARG A 5 -19.34 -49.76 -51.32
C ARG A 5 -18.63 -49.34 -50.05
N HIS A 6 -17.52 -50.01 -49.77
CA HIS A 6 -16.50 -49.58 -48.81
C HIS A 6 -15.54 -48.64 -49.55
N ASP A 7 -15.32 -47.45 -48.99
CA ASP A 7 -14.29 -46.52 -49.47
C ASP A 7 -13.06 -46.60 -48.54
N PRO A 8 -11.87 -47.00 -49.05
CA PRO A 8 -10.67 -47.20 -48.26
C PRO A 8 -9.79 -45.95 -48.24
N ALA A 9 -9.89 -45.13 -47.18
CA ALA A 9 -8.89 -44.08 -46.91
C ALA A 9 -8.72 -43.83 -45.41
N ARG A 10 -8.38 -44.88 -44.66
CA ARG A 10 -7.70 -44.74 -43.36
C ARG A 10 -6.20 -44.87 -43.62
N HIS A 11 -5.43 -43.97 -43.01
CA HIS A 11 -3.96 -43.92 -42.93
C HIS A 11 -3.25 -43.15 -44.03
N SER A 12 -3.14 -41.83 -43.87
CA SER A 12 -1.84 -41.15 -43.81
C SER A 12 -2.07 -39.65 -43.76
N LEU A 13 -2.09 -39.07 -42.55
CA LEU A 13 -1.47 -37.77 -42.23
C LEU A 13 -1.68 -37.46 -40.75
N ARG A 14 -1.36 -38.45 -39.91
CA ARG A 14 -0.97 -38.20 -38.53
C ARG A 14 0.48 -37.73 -38.63
N LYS A 15 0.74 -36.48 -38.21
CA LYS A 15 2.04 -35.78 -38.14
C LYS A 15 2.37 -34.94 -39.40
N LEU A 16 2.17 -33.63 -39.30
CA LEU A 16 3.24 -32.64 -39.53
C LEU A 16 2.75 -31.25 -39.06
N LEU A 17 3.40 -30.75 -38.00
CA LEU A 17 3.66 -29.36 -37.59
C LEU A 17 2.47 -28.38 -37.45
N CYS A 18 2.19 -27.87 -36.25
CA CYS A 18 2.96 -26.89 -35.45
C CYS A 18 3.08 -25.51 -36.11
N THR A 19 2.95 -24.47 -35.28
CA THR A 19 3.20 -23.03 -35.53
C THR A 19 2.20 -22.35 -36.49
N SER A 20 1.36 -21.38 -36.12
CA SER A 20 1.51 -20.33 -35.11
C SER A 20 0.13 -19.77 -34.72
N LEU A 21 -0.32 -20.01 -33.49
CA LEU A 21 -1.33 -19.14 -32.88
C LEU A 21 -0.60 -17.89 -32.41
N LEU A 22 -0.81 -16.80 -33.13
CA LEU A 22 -0.31 -15.48 -32.81
C LEU A 22 -0.96 -15.05 -31.48
N VAL A 23 -0.30 -15.35 -30.37
CA VAL A 23 -0.67 -14.81 -29.06
C VAL A 23 -0.35 -13.32 -29.11
N ILE A 24 -1.35 -12.52 -29.46
CA ILE A 24 -1.35 -11.11 -29.08
C ILE A 24 -1.47 -11.14 -27.56
N ALA A 25 -0.33 -11.11 -26.87
CA ALA A 25 -0.35 -10.81 -25.45
C ALA A 25 -1.05 -9.44 -25.34
N PRO A 26 -2.11 -9.27 -24.54
CA PRO A 26 -2.36 -7.94 -24.04
C PRO A 26 -1.06 -7.58 -23.33
N ALA A 27 -0.43 -6.48 -23.73
CA ALA A 27 0.42 -5.78 -22.78
C ALA A 27 -0.51 -5.57 -21.59
N ALA A 28 -0.34 -6.40 -20.56
CA ALA A 28 -0.84 -6.05 -19.26
C ALA A 28 -0.12 -4.73 -19.00
N ASP A 29 -0.81 -3.62 -19.26
CA ASP A 29 -0.87 -2.60 -18.24
C ASP A 29 -1.18 -3.40 -16.98
N ALA A 30 -0.11 -3.76 -16.27
CA ALA A 30 -0.21 -4.06 -14.87
C ALA A 30 -0.76 -2.76 -14.33
N LEU A 31 -2.09 -2.66 -14.29
CA LEU A 31 -2.80 -1.77 -13.39
C LEU A 31 -2.08 -2.02 -12.10
N ALA A 32 -1.19 -1.09 -11.72
CA ALA A 32 -0.35 -1.27 -10.57
C ALA A 32 -1.34 -1.47 -9.44
N ALA A 33 -1.42 -2.72 -8.99
CA ALA A 33 -2.47 -3.15 -8.11
C ALA A 33 -2.14 -2.43 -6.83
N GLY A 34 -2.86 -1.34 -6.56
CA GLY A 34 -2.57 -0.44 -5.45
C GLY A 34 -2.24 -1.22 -4.18
N TYR A 35 -1.41 -0.64 -3.33
CA TYR A 35 -0.97 -1.29 -2.12
C TYR A 35 -2.15 -1.59 -1.19
N VAL A 36 -2.31 -2.86 -0.78
CA VAL A 36 -3.28 -3.25 0.25
C VAL A 36 -2.55 -3.39 1.58
N PRO A 37 -2.80 -2.51 2.57
CA PRO A 37 -2.20 -2.63 3.88
C PRO A 37 -2.59 -3.94 4.57
N SER A 38 -1.65 -4.51 5.31
CA SER A 38 -1.96 -5.62 6.20
C SER A 38 -2.94 -5.18 7.31
N ALA A 39 -3.64 -6.13 7.92
CA ALA A 39 -4.54 -5.84 9.05
C ALA A 39 -3.82 -5.16 10.22
N VAL A 40 -2.51 -5.41 10.38
CA VAL A 40 -1.68 -4.76 11.41
C VAL A 40 -1.37 -3.32 11.01
N GLU A 41 -0.91 -3.09 9.77
CA GLU A 41 -0.65 -1.73 9.26
C GLU A 41 -1.90 -0.85 9.33
N ALA A 42 -3.06 -1.38 8.92
CA ALA A 42 -4.34 -0.67 9.03
C ALA A 42 -4.69 -0.33 10.49
N PHE A 43 -4.47 -1.26 11.42
CA PHE A 43 -4.76 -1.01 12.83
C PHE A 43 -3.78 -0.01 13.47
N ILE A 44 -2.51 -0.03 13.07
CA ILE A 44 -1.53 0.99 13.47
C ILE A 44 -1.98 2.37 12.98
N LEU A 45 -2.41 2.50 11.72
CA LEU A 45 -2.95 3.77 11.21
C LEU A 45 -4.12 4.27 12.06
N GLU A 46 -5.11 3.42 12.35
CA GLU A 46 -6.25 3.82 13.18
C GLU A 46 -5.83 4.20 14.60
N THR A 47 -4.82 3.53 15.16
CA THR A 47 -4.25 3.89 16.47
C THR A 47 -3.58 5.26 16.42
N VAL A 48 -2.78 5.54 15.39
CA VAL A 48 -2.16 6.86 15.20
C VAL A 48 -3.22 7.95 15.06
N LEU A 49 -4.26 7.73 14.25
CA LEU A 49 -5.33 8.71 14.06
C LEU A 49 -6.15 8.94 15.34
N ALA A 50 -6.40 7.89 16.13
CA ALA A 50 -7.05 8.01 17.43
C ALA A 50 -6.19 8.81 18.43
N ASP A 51 -4.88 8.62 18.41
CA ASP A 51 -3.94 9.39 19.23
C ASP A 51 -3.91 10.86 18.80
N GLU A 52 -3.79 11.14 17.50
CA GLU A 52 -3.79 12.51 16.99
C GLU A 52 -5.12 13.23 17.21
N ALA A 53 -6.25 12.54 17.07
CA ALA A 53 -7.57 13.11 17.35
C ALA A 53 -7.66 13.56 18.82
N ARG A 54 -7.20 12.72 19.76
CA ARG A 54 -7.14 13.07 21.18
C ARG A 54 -6.20 14.25 21.44
N THR A 55 -5.03 14.28 20.80
CA THR A 55 -4.10 15.40 20.92
C THR A 55 -4.70 16.70 20.39
N LEU A 56 -5.40 16.65 19.26
CA LEU A 56 -6.08 17.81 18.67
C LEU A 56 -7.21 18.33 19.58
N GLU A 57 -8.01 17.43 20.15
CA GLU A 57 -9.07 17.78 21.12
C GLU A 57 -8.52 18.44 22.39
N GLN A 58 -7.29 18.10 22.77
CA GLN A 58 -6.57 18.71 23.88
C GLN A 58 -5.89 20.04 23.50
N GLY A 59 -6.05 20.52 22.27
CA GLY A 59 -5.41 21.73 21.75
C GLY A 59 -3.91 21.57 21.44
N GLY A 60 -3.43 20.33 21.33
CA GLY A 60 -2.06 20.01 20.96
C GLY A 60 -1.81 20.12 19.46
N GLN A 61 -0.53 20.09 19.08
CA GLN A 61 -0.12 20.01 17.67
C GLN A 61 -0.10 18.55 17.21
N THR A 62 -0.51 18.29 15.97
CA THR A 62 -0.49 16.94 15.39
C THR A 62 0.25 16.93 14.05
N VAL A 63 0.64 15.74 13.58
CA VAL A 63 1.44 15.55 12.36
C VAL A 63 0.54 15.35 11.14
N LEU A 64 -0.59 14.63 11.26
CA LEU A 64 -1.52 14.39 10.15
C LEU A 64 -2.78 15.27 10.22
N LEU A 65 -3.33 15.52 11.41
CA LEU A 65 -4.55 16.33 11.54
C LEU A 65 -4.21 17.83 11.56
N ALA A 66 -4.78 18.59 10.62
CA ALA A 66 -4.61 20.04 10.60
C ALA A 66 -5.15 20.67 11.91
N PRO A 67 -4.48 21.70 12.46
CA PRO A 67 -4.92 22.37 13.69
C PRO A 67 -6.28 23.04 13.49
N ALA A 68 -7.01 23.22 14.60
CA ALA A 68 -8.33 23.84 14.56
C ALA A 68 -8.25 25.37 14.46
N ASP A 69 -8.34 25.92 13.26
CA ASP A 69 -8.80 27.30 13.06
C ASP A 69 -10.34 27.38 13.18
N ALA A 70 -10.93 28.58 13.30
CA ALA A 70 -12.35 28.75 13.63
C ALA A 70 -13.34 28.10 12.63
N SER A 71 -12.85 27.67 11.47
CA SER A 71 -13.59 26.94 10.42
C SER A 71 -13.14 25.49 10.24
N ALA A 72 -12.22 25.01 11.08
CA ALA A 72 -11.64 23.68 10.91
C ALA A 72 -12.62 22.57 11.30
N PRO A 73 -12.60 21.45 10.57
CA PRO A 73 -13.36 20.27 10.94
C PRO A 73 -12.92 19.74 12.30
N GLY A 74 -13.87 19.29 13.14
CA GLY A 74 -13.56 18.64 14.41
C GLY A 74 -12.70 17.38 14.23
N ALA A 75 -12.05 16.92 15.30
CA ALA A 75 -11.05 15.85 15.24
C ALA A 75 -11.50 14.57 14.52
N THR A 76 -12.76 14.17 14.68
CA THR A 76 -13.34 13.02 13.96
C THR A 76 -13.38 13.24 12.44
N ALA A 77 -13.79 14.42 11.99
CA ALA A 77 -13.87 14.77 10.58
C ALA A 77 -12.47 14.98 9.95
N ALA A 78 -11.52 15.52 10.72
CA ALA A 78 -10.12 15.57 10.33
C ALA A 78 -9.54 14.16 10.14
N ALA A 79 -9.76 13.26 11.09
CA ALA A 79 -9.32 11.87 10.98
C ALA A 79 -9.95 11.15 9.78
N ALA A 80 -11.23 11.35 9.50
CA ALA A 80 -11.88 10.80 8.32
C ALA A 80 -11.26 11.31 7.01
N THR A 81 -10.95 12.61 6.93
CA THR A 81 -10.24 13.21 5.80
C THR A 81 -8.89 12.53 5.58
N VAL A 82 -8.09 12.35 6.63
CA VAL A 82 -6.78 11.69 6.54
C VAL A 82 -6.92 10.22 6.12
N ARG A 83 -7.92 9.48 6.63
CA ARG A 83 -8.19 8.11 6.14
C ARG A 83 -8.45 8.07 4.63
N HIS A 84 -9.24 9.02 4.12
CA HIS A 84 -9.49 9.12 2.69
C HIS A 84 -8.21 9.41 1.89
N GLN A 85 -7.33 10.25 2.41
CA GLN A 85 -6.04 10.54 1.78
C GLN A 85 -5.13 9.30 1.74
N PHE A 86 -5.05 8.52 2.83
CA PHE A 86 -4.34 7.24 2.83
C PHE A 86 -4.94 6.26 1.84
N ALA A 87 -6.27 6.14 1.79
CA ALA A 87 -6.94 5.24 0.84
C ALA A 87 -6.68 5.63 -0.63
N ALA A 88 -6.65 6.93 -0.94
CA ALA A 88 -6.28 7.43 -2.26
C ALA A 88 -4.81 7.11 -2.58
N PHE A 89 -3.89 7.41 -1.66
CA PHE A 89 -2.48 7.08 -1.80
C PHE A 89 -2.28 5.58 -2.06
N TYR A 90 -2.93 4.71 -1.29
CA TYR A 90 -2.84 3.26 -1.46
C TYR A 90 -3.46 2.74 -2.76
N ARG A 91 -4.36 3.48 -3.41
CA ARG A 91 -4.80 3.18 -4.79
C ARG A 91 -3.81 3.61 -5.87
N GLY A 92 -2.68 4.23 -5.50
CA GLY A 92 -1.70 4.78 -6.43
C GLY A 92 -2.01 6.22 -6.87
N GLU A 93 -2.98 6.89 -6.25
CA GLU A 93 -3.26 8.29 -6.56
C GLU A 93 -2.12 9.18 -6.04
N ARG A 94 -1.72 10.17 -6.85
CA ARG A 94 -0.71 11.14 -6.43
C ARG A 94 -1.25 12.03 -5.31
N THR A 95 -0.42 12.27 -4.30
CA THR A 95 -0.74 13.18 -3.20
C THR A 95 0.30 14.29 -3.11
N THR A 96 -0.17 15.52 -2.87
CA THR A 96 0.69 16.66 -2.56
C THR A 96 1.01 16.74 -1.06
N ALA A 97 0.26 16.02 -0.22
CA ALA A 97 0.47 15.99 1.22
C ALA A 97 1.59 15.02 1.58
N ARG A 98 2.82 15.55 1.70
CA ARG A 98 4.04 14.78 2.04
C ARG A 98 3.90 13.89 3.29
N ALA A 99 3.09 14.31 4.25
CA ALA A 99 2.84 13.57 5.48
C ALA A 99 2.25 12.17 5.23
N ILE A 100 1.44 11.99 4.19
CA ILE A 100 0.76 10.71 3.89
C ILE A 100 1.75 9.61 3.47
N PRO A 101 2.55 9.75 2.40
CA PRO A 101 3.53 8.74 2.02
C PRO A 101 4.61 8.55 3.10
N HIS A 102 5.02 9.63 3.78
CA HIS A 102 5.95 9.53 4.90
C HIS A 102 5.40 8.65 6.03
N MET A 103 4.18 8.92 6.49
CA MET A 103 3.57 8.14 7.57
C MET A 103 3.20 6.73 7.13
N ALA A 104 2.83 6.50 5.88
CA ALA A 104 2.62 5.16 5.34
C ALA A 104 3.90 4.30 5.45
N VAL A 105 5.06 4.88 5.15
CA VAL A 105 6.36 4.22 5.34
C VAL A 105 6.63 3.95 6.81
N VAL A 106 6.42 4.95 7.69
CA VAL A 106 6.61 4.78 9.14
C VAL A 106 5.73 3.63 9.67
N ILE A 107 4.45 3.58 9.28
CA ILE A 107 3.51 2.54 9.70
C ILE A 107 3.98 1.15 9.26
N ALA A 108 4.37 1.00 7.99
CA ALA A 108 4.90 -0.26 7.47
C ALA A 108 6.19 -0.70 8.19
N MET A 109 7.10 0.24 8.42
CA MET A 109 8.34 0.00 9.18
C MET A 109 8.07 -0.42 10.61
N THR A 110 7.12 0.24 11.28
CA THR A 110 6.70 -0.14 12.63
C THR A 110 6.10 -1.54 12.65
N ALA A 111 5.24 -1.88 11.68
CA ALA A 111 4.64 -3.21 11.58
C ALA A 111 5.69 -4.33 11.45
N LEU A 112 6.76 -4.10 10.68
CA LEU A 112 7.88 -5.05 10.52
C LEU A 112 8.63 -5.32 11.82
N ARG A 113 8.63 -4.37 12.76
CA ARG A 113 9.37 -4.46 14.04
C ARG A 113 8.53 -4.97 15.21
N LEU A 114 7.24 -5.18 15.03
CA LEU A 114 6.42 -5.75 16.08
C LEU A 114 6.78 -7.22 16.30
N GLU A 115 7.23 -7.56 17.52
CA GLU A 115 7.54 -8.95 17.91
C GLU A 115 6.31 -9.86 17.82
N GLN A 116 5.13 -9.33 18.17
CA GLN A 116 3.86 -10.05 18.15
C GLN A 116 2.79 -9.21 17.44
N PRO A 117 2.82 -9.12 16.09
CA PRO A 117 1.95 -8.25 15.32
C PRO A 117 0.45 -8.49 15.57
N GLY A 118 0.08 -9.75 15.86
CA GLY A 118 -1.30 -10.13 16.17
C GLY A 118 -1.87 -9.44 17.42
N GLN A 119 -1.05 -9.13 18.43
CA GLN A 119 -1.52 -8.47 19.65
C GLN A 119 -1.93 -7.01 19.42
N CYS A 120 -1.29 -6.32 18.47
CA CYS A 120 -1.67 -4.95 18.14
C CYS A 120 -3.12 -4.87 17.65
N ARG A 121 -3.67 -5.93 17.05
CA ARG A 121 -5.04 -5.91 16.52
C ARG A 121 -6.15 -6.03 17.57
N THR A 122 -5.82 -6.18 18.84
CA THR A 122 -6.80 -6.40 19.92
C THR A 122 -7.46 -5.09 20.36
N ASP A 123 -6.65 -4.08 20.71
CA ASP A 123 -7.11 -2.75 21.09
C ASP A 123 -6.01 -1.70 20.90
N HIS A 124 -6.43 -0.44 20.78
CA HIS A 124 -5.54 0.69 20.50
C HIS A 124 -4.47 0.91 21.57
N ARG A 125 -4.78 0.69 22.85
CA ARG A 125 -3.82 0.90 23.95
C ARG A 125 -2.72 -0.16 23.89
N THR A 126 -3.08 -1.43 23.71
CA THR A 126 -2.11 -2.50 23.54
C THR A 126 -1.27 -2.32 22.28
N CYS A 127 -1.86 -1.86 21.17
CA CYS A 127 -1.06 -1.54 19.99
C CYS A 127 -0.08 -0.38 20.26
N ALA A 128 -0.52 0.71 20.89
CA ALA A 128 0.35 1.84 21.22
C ALA A 128 1.52 1.44 22.16
N GLU A 129 1.28 0.53 23.11
CA GLU A 129 2.33 -0.07 23.94
C GLU A 129 3.33 -0.89 23.11
N ALA A 130 2.85 -1.69 22.16
CA ALA A 130 3.68 -2.49 21.28
C ALA A 130 4.55 -1.60 20.35
N ILE A 131 3.97 -0.55 19.78
CA ILE A 131 4.68 0.45 18.95
C ILE A 131 5.80 1.12 19.77
N ARG A 132 5.50 1.56 20.99
CA ARG A 132 6.49 2.17 21.89
C ARG A 132 7.64 1.21 22.22
N ARG A 133 7.33 -0.07 22.45
CA ARG A 133 8.36 -1.10 22.71
C ARG A 133 9.22 -1.38 21.49
N ALA A 134 8.63 -1.41 20.30
CA ALA A 134 9.36 -1.60 19.04
C ALA A 134 10.38 -0.49 18.78
N GLY A 135 10.12 0.72 19.29
CA GLY A 135 11.06 1.85 19.24
C GLY A 135 11.10 2.56 17.88
N PRO A 136 11.98 3.58 17.73
CA PRO A 136 12.05 4.39 16.52
C PRO A 136 12.61 3.60 15.33
N THR A 137 12.11 3.89 14.13
CA THR A 137 12.47 3.21 12.87
C THR A 137 13.61 3.89 12.10
N ARG A 138 14.14 5.02 12.59
CA ARG A 138 15.04 5.92 11.85
C ARG A 138 16.34 5.26 11.36
N ASP A 139 16.88 4.33 12.12
CA ASP A 139 18.19 3.74 11.83
C ASP A 139 18.10 2.44 11.01
N ASP A 140 16.88 1.96 10.75
CA ASP A 140 16.64 0.72 10.00
C ASP A 140 16.57 0.99 8.48
N THR A 141 17.73 1.24 7.89
CA THR A 141 17.87 1.56 6.47
C THR A 141 17.52 0.40 5.53
N ASP A 142 17.77 -0.85 5.94
CA ASP A 142 17.42 -2.03 5.14
C ASP A 142 15.91 -2.29 5.16
N GLY A 143 15.26 -2.14 6.31
CA GLY A 143 13.80 -2.15 6.39
C GLY A 143 13.20 -1.04 5.54
N LEU A 144 13.75 0.18 5.61
CA LEU A 144 13.26 1.32 4.82
C LEU A 144 13.33 1.02 3.32
N ARG A 145 14.47 0.52 2.83
CA ARG A 145 14.65 0.14 1.42
C ARG A 145 13.63 -0.92 1.01
N THR A 146 13.38 -1.90 1.88
CA THR A 146 12.40 -2.98 1.65
C THR A 146 10.97 -2.42 1.52
N VAL A 147 10.57 -1.53 2.42
CA VAL A 147 9.23 -0.92 2.40
C VAL A 147 9.04 -0.04 1.16
N VAL A 148 10.01 0.81 0.84
CA VAL A 148 9.93 1.70 -0.34
C VAL A 148 9.86 0.89 -1.63
N ALA A 149 10.71 -0.13 -1.79
CA ALA A 149 10.67 -1.01 -2.95
C ALA A 149 9.31 -1.72 -3.09
N ARG A 150 8.73 -2.19 -1.99
CA ARG A 150 7.39 -2.80 -1.97
C ARG A 150 6.30 -1.81 -2.39
N PHE A 151 6.36 -0.56 -1.92
CA PHE A 151 5.38 0.47 -2.29
C PHE A 151 5.51 0.88 -3.76
N GLN A 152 6.73 1.07 -4.26
CA GLN A 152 6.99 1.37 -5.67
C GLN A 152 6.56 0.23 -6.59
N ALA A 153 6.81 -1.03 -6.20
CA ALA A 153 6.36 -2.20 -6.94
C ALA A 153 4.82 -2.32 -7.00
N ALA A 154 4.11 -1.76 -6.01
CA ALA A 154 2.66 -1.64 -6.00
C ALA A 154 2.13 -0.38 -6.74
N GLY A 155 3.03 0.40 -7.37
CA GLY A 155 2.70 1.62 -8.11
C GLY A 155 2.40 2.84 -7.26
N LEU A 156 2.80 2.86 -6.00
CA LEU A 156 2.63 4.05 -5.17
C LEU A 156 3.65 5.13 -5.56
N ASP A 157 3.19 6.37 -5.66
CA ASP A 157 4.05 7.53 -5.94
C ASP A 157 4.80 7.97 -4.67
N MET A 158 6.11 7.77 -4.64
CA MET A 158 6.99 8.13 -3.53
C MET A 158 7.71 9.48 -3.74
N SER A 159 7.50 10.15 -4.88
CA SER A 159 8.24 11.36 -5.26
C SER A 159 8.07 12.52 -4.28
N ALA A 160 6.90 12.62 -3.62
CA ALA A 160 6.59 13.65 -2.63
C ALA A 160 7.55 13.66 -1.43
N ILE A 161 8.18 12.53 -1.10
CA ILE A 161 9.18 12.47 -0.03
C ILE A 161 10.63 12.45 -0.53
N GLU A 162 10.87 12.04 -1.77
CA GLU A 162 12.20 11.97 -2.42
C GLU A 162 12.72 13.37 -2.84
N SER A 163 11.82 14.28 -3.25
CA SER A 163 12.16 15.62 -3.75
C SER A 163 12.90 16.53 -2.75
N SER A 164 13.05 16.13 -1.49
CA SER A 164 13.75 16.90 -0.45
C SER A 164 15.22 16.49 -0.25
N GLY A 165 15.69 15.43 -0.92
CA GLY A 165 17.10 15.03 -0.94
C GLY A 165 17.94 15.84 -1.93
N ALA A 166 17.30 16.45 -2.93
CA ALA A 166 17.92 17.36 -3.88
C ALA A 166 17.69 18.81 -3.43
N ARG A 167 18.41 19.25 -2.39
CA ARG A 167 18.67 20.68 -2.25
C ARG A 167 19.92 20.98 -3.08
N PRO A 168 19.84 21.72 -4.19
CA PRO A 168 21.04 22.27 -4.81
C PRO A 168 21.67 23.20 -3.77
N THR A 169 22.87 22.87 -3.32
CA THR A 169 23.76 23.84 -2.69
C THR A 169 24.24 24.75 -3.81
N ASP A 170 23.73 25.98 -3.87
CA ASP A 170 24.51 27.10 -4.41
C ASP A 170 25.58 27.50 -3.36
#